data_AF-A0A954PUI9-F1
#
_entry.id   AF-A0A954PUI9-F1
#
_cell.length_a   1.000
_cell.length_b   1.000
_cell.length_c   1.000
_cell.angle_alpha   90.00
_cell.angle_beta   90.00
_cell.angle_gamma   90.00
#
_symmetry.space_group_name_H-M   'P 1'
#
loop_
_entity.id
_entity.type
_entity.pdbx_description
1 polymer ?
#
loop_
_entity_poly.entity_id
_entity_poly.type
_entity_poly.pdbx_seq_one_letter_code
_entity_poly.pdbx_strand_id
1 'polypeptide(L)'
;MTSIPVVLRPGRDPLPLTWDFNNRMVSADVDNDSTDDVFYEWDALGRRVARDDGTTDTIFVQSGQQTIAEYTSSTAATSPTYAYVYASSIDEPVVRDGTGGLRYFHRGQQYSITALTDSSAV
;
A
#
# COMPACT_ATOMS: atom_id res chain seq x y z
N MET A 1 -25.03 -24.54 24.64
CA MET A 1 -24.01 -23.47 24.52
C MET A 1 -23.59 -23.42 23.06
N THR A 2 -24.02 -22.39 22.32
CA THR A 2 -23.68 -22.25 20.89
C THR A 2 -22.21 -21.87 20.80
N SER A 3 -21.35 -22.83 20.45
CA SER A 3 -19.94 -22.55 20.23
C SER A 3 -19.76 -21.79 18.92
N ILE A 4 -18.80 -20.87 18.90
CA ILE A 4 -18.40 -20.15 17.68
C ILE A 4 -18.04 -21.20 16.59
N PRO A 5 -18.53 -21.04 15.34
CA PRO A 5 -18.20 -21.93 14.22
C PRO A 5 -16.69 -22.16 14.13
N VAL A 6 -16.27 -23.38 13.82
CA VAL A 6 -14.85 -23.80 13.84
C VAL A 6 -13.93 -22.91 12.99
N VAL A 7 -14.46 -22.31 11.93
CA VAL A 7 -13.75 -21.38 11.04
C VAL A 7 -13.45 -20.02 11.68
N LEU A 8 -14.16 -19.68 12.76
CA LEU A 8 -13.98 -18.44 13.54
C LEU A 8 -13.31 -18.72 14.90
N ARG A 9 -12.78 -19.93 15.11
CA ARG A 9 -12.00 -20.26 16.30
C ARG A 9 -10.54 -19.86 16.07
N PRO A 10 -9.87 -19.26 17.06
CA PRO A 10 -8.42 -19.07 17.01
C PRO A 10 -7.73 -20.42 16.73
N GLY A 11 -6.84 -20.49 15.74
CA GLY A 11 -6.10 -21.72 15.39
C GLY A 11 -6.43 -22.37 14.03
N ARG A 12 -7.15 -21.69 13.13
CA ARG A 12 -6.85 -21.80 11.69
C ARG A 12 -6.06 -20.57 11.33
N ASP A 13 -4.74 -20.76 11.30
CA ASP A 13 -3.66 -19.82 11.02
C ASP A 13 -4.11 -18.36 10.86
N PRO A 14 -4.33 -17.66 12.00
CA PRO A 14 -4.52 -16.23 11.95
C PRO A 14 -3.26 -15.65 11.32
N LEU A 15 -3.40 -15.00 10.17
CA LEU A 15 -2.34 -14.26 9.47
C LEU A 15 -1.48 -13.52 10.52
N PRO A 16 -0.26 -13.98 10.86
CA PRO A 16 0.47 -13.38 11.96
C PRO A 16 0.86 -11.95 11.59
N LEU A 17 0.42 -10.99 12.41
CA LEU A 17 0.67 -9.57 12.22
C LEU A 17 1.47 -9.03 13.40
N THR A 18 2.58 -8.36 13.11
CA THR A 18 3.40 -7.69 14.13
C THR A 18 3.14 -6.19 14.10
N TRP A 19 3.01 -5.59 15.27
CA TRP A 19 2.68 -4.17 15.44
C TRP A 19 3.72 -3.47 16.31
N ASP A 20 4.00 -2.20 16.02
CA ASP A 20 4.85 -1.36 16.85
C ASP A 20 4.09 -0.73 18.04
N PHE A 21 4.81 0.02 18.88
CA PHE A 21 4.25 0.69 20.05
C PHE A 21 3.19 1.76 19.72
N ASN A 22 3.16 2.24 18.47
CA ASN A 22 2.19 3.21 17.96
C ASN A 22 0.98 2.54 17.29
N ASN A 23 0.84 1.22 17.43
CA ASN A 23 -0.22 0.44 16.78
C ASN A 23 -0.19 0.56 15.25
N ARG A 24 1.01 0.52 14.66
CA ARG A 24 1.24 0.42 13.22
C ARG A 24 1.81 -0.96 12.89
N MET A 25 1.28 -1.60 11.86
CA MET A 25 1.75 -2.92 11.41
C MET A 25 3.16 -2.77 10.84
N VAL A 26 4.10 -3.56 11.32
CA VAL A 26 5.52 -3.54 10.90
C VAL A 26 5.92 -4.78 10.13
N SER A 27 5.25 -5.91 10.35
CA SER A 27 5.42 -7.09 9.52
C SER A 27 4.17 -7.98 9.49
N ALA A 28 4.10 -8.84 8.48
CA ALA A 28 3.10 -9.88 8.35
C ALA A 28 3.72 -11.15 7.78
N ASP A 29 3.38 -12.29 8.39
CA ASP A 29 3.55 -13.63 7.84
C ASP A 29 2.23 -13.97 7.12
N VAL A 30 2.24 -14.00 5.79
CA VAL A 30 1.01 -14.13 4.99
C VAL A 30 0.70 -15.57 4.61
N ASP A 31 1.68 -16.47 4.71
CA ASP A 31 1.51 -17.90 4.44
C ASP A 31 1.56 -18.79 5.68
N ASN A 32 1.81 -18.19 6.85
CA ASN A 32 1.88 -18.79 8.18
C ASN A 32 2.98 -19.87 8.28
N ASP A 33 4.15 -19.60 7.72
CA ASP A 33 5.33 -20.47 7.82
C ASP A 33 6.27 -20.14 9.00
N SER A 34 5.90 -19.16 9.84
CA SER A 34 6.69 -18.59 10.93
C SER A 34 7.82 -17.65 10.49
N THR A 35 7.79 -17.19 9.24
CA THR A 35 8.67 -16.16 8.68
C THR A 35 7.82 -14.98 8.23
N ASP A 36 8.26 -13.77 8.54
CA ASP A 36 7.59 -12.57 8.03
C ASP A 36 7.87 -12.40 6.53
N ASP A 37 6.83 -12.21 5.73
CA ASP A 37 6.91 -12.06 4.27
C ASP A 37 6.93 -10.59 3.83
N VAL A 38 6.26 -9.73 4.61
CA VAL A 38 6.09 -8.33 4.28
C VAL A 38 6.51 -7.48 5.47
N PHE A 39 7.35 -6.49 5.23
CA PHE A 39 7.83 -5.53 6.22
C PHE A 39 7.41 -4.11 5.85
N TYR A 40 7.12 -3.28 6.86
CA TYR A 40 6.72 -1.89 6.68
C TYR A 40 7.53 -0.96 7.57
N GLU A 41 7.97 0.15 6.99
CA GLU A 41 8.60 1.24 7.73
C GLU A 41 7.71 2.47 7.76
N TRP A 42 7.81 3.22 8.85
CA TRP A 42 6.97 4.39 9.12
C TRP A 42 7.83 5.57 9.57
N ASP A 43 7.51 6.77 9.08
CA ASP A 43 8.15 7.98 9.58
C ASP A 43 7.58 8.41 10.96
N ALA A 44 8.19 9.45 11.52
CA ALA A 44 7.77 10.03 12.79
C ALA A 44 6.36 10.64 12.77
N LEU A 45 5.79 10.92 11.59
CA LEU A 45 4.44 11.44 11.42
C LEU A 45 3.39 10.33 11.24
N GLY A 46 3.81 9.06 11.26
CA GLY A 46 2.90 7.92 11.10
C GLY A 46 2.61 7.56 9.65
N ARG A 47 3.35 8.07 8.67
CA ARG A 47 3.17 7.75 7.25
C ARG A 47 4.09 6.58 6.87
N ARG A 48 3.59 5.66 6.05
CA ARG A 48 4.39 4.55 5.54
C ARG A 48 5.43 5.08 4.56
N VAL A 49 6.69 4.74 4.78
CA VAL A 49 7.83 5.19 3.96
C VAL A 49 8.54 4.06 3.21
N ALA A 50 8.35 2.81 3.64
CA ALA A 50 8.82 1.65 2.90
C ALA A 50 7.88 0.45 3.03
N ARG A 51 7.94 -0.43 2.02
CA ARG A 51 7.44 -1.81 2.07
C ARG A 51 8.49 -2.71 1.43
N ASP A 52 8.88 -3.77 2.12
CA ASP A 52 9.54 -4.93 1.52
C ASP A 52 8.51 -6.07 1.50
N ASP A 53 8.33 -6.73 0.36
CA ASP A 53 7.41 -7.86 0.19
C ASP A 53 8.14 -9.17 -0.20
N GLY A 54 9.44 -9.23 0.07
CA GLY A 54 10.32 -10.35 -0.30
C GLY A 54 10.71 -10.34 -1.78
N THR A 55 10.14 -9.46 -2.60
CA THR A 55 10.47 -9.33 -4.02
C THR A 55 11.00 -7.95 -4.39
N THR A 56 10.33 -6.89 -3.95
CA THR A 56 10.67 -5.51 -4.30
C THR A 56 10.49 -4.58 -3.10
N ASP A 57 11.61 -4.05 -2.62
CA ASP A 57 11.60 -2.93 -1.70
C ASP A 57 11.05 -1.69 -2.40
N THR A 58 9.92 -1.20 -1.92
CA THR A 58 9.26 0.00 -2.42
C THR A 58 9.40 1.11 -1.39
N ILE A 59 9.95 2.25 -1.82
CA ILE A 59 10.09 3.47 -1.04
C ILE A 59 8.97 4.44 -1.43
N PHE A 60 8.28 5.00 -0.44
CA PHE A 60 7.15 5.92 -0.63
C PHE A 60 7.55 7.36 -0.29
N VAL A 61 7.43 8.27 -1.25
CA VAL A 61 7.68 9.71 -1.06
C VAL A 61 6.38 10.41 -0.70
N GLN A 62 6.39 11.12 0.42
CA GLN A 62 5.20 11.74 1.00
C GLN A 62 5.18 13.27 0.81
N SER A 63 4.03 13.81 0.39
CA SER A 63 3.70 15.23 0.46
C SER A 63 2.45 15.40 1.31
N GLY A 64 2.58 16.00 2.49
CA GLY A 64 1.50 15.96 3.49
C GLY A 64 1.13 14.51 3.84
N GLN A 65 -0.13 14.14 3.64
CA GLN A 65 -0.64 12.76 3.85
C GLN A 65 -0.79 11.97 2.54
N GLN A 66 -0.23 12.46 1.42
CA GLN A 66 -0.32 11.82 0.10
C GLN A 66 1.03 11.23 -0.31
N THR A 67 1.01 9.98 -0.79
CA THR A 67 2.16 9.35 -1.45
C THR A 67 2.25 9.88 -2.88
N ILE A 68 3.20 10.76 -3.16
CA ILE A 68 3.34 11.39 -4.48
C ILE A 68 4.24 10.61 -5.44
N ALA A 69 5.07 9.71 -4.93
CA ALA A 69 5.91 8.86 -5.75
C ALA A 69 6.28 7.56 -5.04
N GLU A 70 6.54 6.53 -5.84
CA GLU A 70 7.07 5.24 -5.44
C GLU A 70 8.37 4.97 -6.17
N TYR A 71 9.34 4.39 -5.49
CA TYR A 71 10.62 3.98 -6.05
C TYR A 71 10.91 2.54 -5.64
N THR A 72 11.45 1.75 -6.56
CA THR A 72 12.22 0.58 -6.14
C THR A 72 13.46 1.07 -5.38
N SER A 73 13.80 0.43 -4.25
CA SER A 73 14.96 0.84 -3.43
C SER A 73 16.21 0.94 -4.28
N SER A 74 17.13 1.85 -3.90
CA SER A 74 18.36 2.18 -4.64
C SER A 74 18.20 2.78 -6.05
N THR A 75 16.98 3.05 -6.51
CA THR A 75 16.76 3.75 -7.80
C THR A 75 17.07 5.24 -7.68
N ALA A 76 17.57 5.85 -8.76
CA ALA A 76 17.85 7.28 -8.82
C ALA A 76 16.59 8.11 -8.53
N ALA A 77 16.73 9.20 -7.77
CA ALA A 77 15.63 10.09 -7.39
C ALA A 77 14.87 10.69 -8.61
N THR A 78 15.52 10.77 -9.77
CA THR A 78 14.93 11.26 -11.03
C THR A 78 14.11 10.20 -11.78
N SER A 79 14.01 8.97 -11.26
CA SER A 79 13.40 7.84 -11.96
C SER A 79 12.41 7.09 -11.04
N PRO A 80 11.29 7.73 -10.65
CA PRO A 80 10.26 7.05 -9.88
C PRO A 80 9.66 5.88 -10.68
N THR A 81 9.34 4.80 -9.98
CA THR A 81 8.55 3.68 -10.53
C THR A 81 7.13 4.16 -10.84
N TYR A 82 6.56 4.95 -9.93
CA TYR A 82 5.28 5.62 -10.12
C TYR A 82 5.32 7.04 -9.57
N ALA A 83 4.65 7.98 -10.24
CA ALA A 83 4.41 9.34 -9.77
C ALA A 83 2.91 9.66 -9.85
N TYR A 84 2.39 10.31 -8.82
CA TYR A 84 0.95 10.54 -8.64
C TYR A 84 0.60 12.02 -8.65
N VAL A 85 -0.48 12.35 -9.33
CA VAL A 85 -1.12 13.66 -9.26
C VAL A 85 -2.44 13.49 -8.53
N TYR A 86 -2.69 14.37 -7.57
CA TYR A 86 -3.91 14.39 -6.77
C TYR A 86 -4.77 15.61 -7.10
N ALA A 87 -6.08 15.47 -6.94
CA ALA A 87 -6.99 16.61 -6.89
C ALA A 87 -6.95 17.29 -5.51
N SER A 88 -7.88 18.21 -5.27
CA SER A 88 -7.85 19.12 -4.13
C SER A 88 -8.14 18.48 -2.78
N SER A 89 -8.83 17.34 -2.72
CA SER A 89 -9.16 16.70 -1.44
C SER A 89 -8.19 15.58 -1.08
N ILE A 90 -8.33 15.08 0.14
CA ILE A 90 -7.57 13.92 0.63
C ILE A 90 -7.99 12.67 -0.16
N ASP A 91 -7.03 11.79 -0.44
CA ASP A 91 -7.27 10.50 -1.09
C ASP A 91 -7.94 10.59 -2.48
N GLU A 92 -7.55 11.60 -3.28
CA GLU A 92 -8.08 11.80 -4.64
C GLU A 92 -6.98 11.71 -5.71
N PRO A 93 -6.34 10.54 -5.92
CA PRO A 93 -5.44 10.38 -7.06
C PRO A 93 -6.25 10.55 -8.35
N VAL A 94 -5.76 11.36 -9.29
CA VAL A 94 -6.38 11.58 -10.60
C VAL A 94 -5.59 10.93 -11.72
N VAL A 95 -4.27 10.96 -11.62
CA VAL A 95 -3.36 10.39 -12.62
C VAL A 95 -2.17 9.75 -11.92
N ARG A 96 -1.72 8.62 -12.44
CA ARG A 96 -0.42 8.01 -12.13
C ARG A 96 0.38 7.88 -13.41
N ASP A 97 1.59 8.38 -13.42
CA ASP A 97 2.61 8.08 -14.41
C ASP A 97 3.54 6.97 -13.90
N GLY A 98 4.18 6.23 -14.80
CA GLY A 98 5.15 5.19 -14.46
C GLY A 98 5.11 3.99 -15.40
N THR A 99 5.46 2.82 -14.88
CA THR A 99 5.53 1.58 -15.68
C THR A 99 4.19 1.28 -16.36
N GLY A 100 4.20 1.23 -17.69
CA GLY A 100 2.99 1.00 -18.51
C GLY A 100 2.27 2.28 -18.96
N GLY A 101 2.83 3.46 -18.70
CA GLY A 101 2.31 4.76 -19.10
C GLY A 101 1.24 5.30 -18.16
N LEU A 102 0.62 6.42 -18.55
CA LEU A 102 -0.39 7.10 -17.75
C LEU A 102 -1.59 6.20 -17.42
N ARG A 103 -2.06 6.32 -16.19
CA ARG A 103 -3.32 5.73 -15.72
C ARG A 103 -4.18 6.81 -15.09
N TYR A 104 -5.42 6.91 -15.52
CA TYR A 104 -6.41 7.87 -15.04
C TYR A 104 -7.38 7.18 -14.10
N PHE A 105 -7.54 7.72 -12.90
CA PHE A 105 -8.36 7.12 -11.85
C PHE A 105 -9.78 7.68 -11.90
N HIS A 106 -10.78 6.79 -11.96
CA HIS A 106 -12.19 7.15 -11.94
C HIS A 106 -12.79 6.76 -10.60
N ARG A 107 -13.43 7.72 -9.93
CA ARG A 107 -13.99 7.52 -8.59
C ARG A 107 -15.51 7.47 -8.57
N GLY A 108 -16.04 6.70 -7.63
CA GLY A 108 -17.46 6.75 -7.28
C GLY A 108 -17.81 7.90 -6.33
N GLN A 109 -19.08 8.00 -5.96
CA GLN A 109 -19.57 9.04 -5.02
C GLN A 109 -19.02 8.89 -3.59
N GLN A 110 -18.49 7.72 -3.25
CA GLN A 110 -17.85 7.43 -1.96
C GLN A 110 -16.33 7.63 -2.02
N TYR A 111 -15.82 8.29 -3.08
CA TYR A 111 -14.39 8.55 -3.34
C TYR A 111 -13.52 7.33 -3.62
N SER A 112 -14.04 6.11 -3.52
CA SER A 112 -13.35 4.91 -3.97
C SER A 112 -13.08 4.95 -5.47
N ILE A 113 -11.87 4.55 -5.86
CA ILE A 113 -11.54 4.32 -7.27
C ILE A 113 -12.29 3.07 -7.76
N THR A 114 -13.09 3.23 -8.81
CA THR A 114 -13.93 2.19 -9.39
C THR A 114 -13.49 1.76 -10.79
N ALA A 115 -12.68 2.57 -11.46
CA ALA A 115 -12.09 2.22 -12.74
C ALA A 115 -10.73 2.92 -12.97
N LEU A 116 -9.95 2.36 -13.89
CA LEU A 116 -8.71 2.92 -14.39
C LEU A 116 -8.78 2.91 -15.91
N THR A 117 -8.36 4.01 -16.54
CA THR A 117 -8.17 4.02 -18.00
C THR A 117 -6.74 4.40 -18.37
N ASP A 118 -6.29 3.97 -19.55
CA ASP A 118 -5.01 4.40 -20.13
C ASP A 118 -5.17 5.67 -21.01
N SER A 119 -4.11 6.03 -21.74
CA SER A 119 -4.12 7.17 -22.68
C SER A 119 -5.06 7.02 -23.87
N SER A 120 -5.51 5.80 -24.15
CA SER A 120 -6.51 5.48 -25.17
C SER A 120 -7.94 5.45 -24.59
N ALA A 121 -8.10 5.79 -23.31
CA ALA A 121 -9.36 5.73 -22.56
C ALA A 121 -9.97 4.33 -22.46
N VAL A 122 -9.12 3.29 -22.50
CA VAL A 122 -9.49 1.88 -22.30
C VAL A 122 -9.19 1.45 -20.87
#